data_AF-A0A5E4NR22-F1
#
_entry.id   AF-A0A5E4NR22-F1
#
_cell.length_a   1.000
_cell.length_b   1.000
_cell.length_c   1.000
_cell.angle_alpha   90.00
_cell.angle_beta   90.00
_cell.angle_gamma   90.00
#
_symmetry.space_group_name_H-M   'P 1'
#
loop_
_entity.id
_entity.type
_entity.pdbx_description
1 polymer ?
#
loop_
_entity_poly.entity_id
_entity_poly.type
_entity_poly.pdbx_seq_one_letter_code
_entity_poly.pdbx_strand_id
1 'polypeptide(L)'
;MKAGTRSSGRQLSMLLPLLFLVFGGARAWPWPSLSVPSSKAVGRVLNFFPVPVTEECLSDDSRRTGLCLNTYECRIQNGESHGPCALGFGVCCVFTLSCSAEVDNNVTYFVNPKFPGLLNDVGECSLRVKKISKDISQMRLDFVNFNLAQPNRKTGVCETDTFVVTGGASKDLRICGLNSGQHVYYDVDDAKDDITINIRLTKANYNRMWEIKITQIEFSQRAPDGCLQYFHDSVGTVQTMNFAINGRHLADQDYVICIRQSESMCSIVYEPCDENSFKIGPPLYSDTGIEGSGDDNGGGGNPMVSMDSFRECSDRVMMPCDSEEFITPQGGPGICDLLHCGSNFCSDKETPCRIESSTTPFVMRVQFGPGNREENPEDNLGMCIRYEQQQCSS
;
A
#
# COMPACT_ATOMS: atom_id res chain seq x y z
N MET A 1 -55.29 -17.05 -36.50
CA MET A 1 -56.70 -16.62 -36.42
C MET A 1 -56.75 -15.26 -35.75
N LYS A 2 -57.38 -14.28 -36.43
CA LYS A 2 -57.73 -12.87 -36.04
C LYS A 2 -56.55 -11.92 -35.70
N ALA A 3 -56.11 -11.06 -36.64
CA ALA A 3 -56.68 -9.76 -37.09
C ALA A 3 -56.26 -8.61 -36.13
N GLY A 4 -55.44 -7.62 -36.53
CA GLY A 4 -55.72 -6.48 -37.45
C GLY A 4 -56.32 -5.33 -36.62
N THR A 5 -55.81 -4.09 -36.51
CA THR A 5 -55.56 -2.99 -37.49
C THR A 5 -55.12 -1.76 -36.63
N ARG A 6 -54.05 -0.97 -36.86
CA ARG A 6 -53.69 0.05 -37.89
C ARG A 6 -54.62 1.27 -38.02
N SER A 7 -54.13 2.48 -37.67
CA SER A 7 -54.08 3.75 -38.46
C SER A 7 -53.61 4.91 -37.54
N SER A 8 -52.56 5.70 -37.81
CA SER A 8 -52.37 6.75 -38.85
C SER A 8 -53.50 7.78 -38.83
N GLY A 9 -53.36 9.10 -38.62
CA GLY A 9 -52.27 10.06 -38.79
C GLY A 9 -52.85 11.31 -39.48
N ARG A 10 -52.41 12.54 -39.17
CA ARG A 10 -52.21 13.69 -40.11
C ARG A 10 -52.10 15.06 -39.42
N GLN A 11 -51.16 15.84 -39.96
CA GLN A 11 -50.94 17.29 -39.83
C GLN A 11 -52.06 18.12 -40.47
N LEU A 12 -52.21 19.40 -40.06
CA LEU A 12 -52.25 20.55 -40.98
C LEU A 12 -52.02 21.89 -40.25
N SER A 13 -51.80 22.94 -41.03
CA SER A 13 -51.06 24.17 -40.78
C SER A 13 -51.92 25.45 -40.95
N MET A 14 -51.38 26.58 -40.48
CA MET A 14 -51.48 27.97 -41.00
C MET A 14 -52.57 28.98 -40.53
N LEU A 15 -52.04 30.11 -40.00
CA LEU A 15 -52.27 31.56 -40.31
C LEU A 15 -53.46 32.40 -39.77
N LEU A 16 -53.08 33.37 -38.91
CA LEU A 16 -53.38 34.84 -38.79
C LEU A 16 -54.72 35.47 -39.26
N PRO A 17 -55.16 36.57 -38.59
CA PRO A 17 -54.82 37.92 -39.09
C PRO A 17 -54.58 39.05 -38.04
N LEU A 18 -53.95 40.12 -38.54
CA LEU A 18 -53.69 41.44 -37.93
C LEU A 18 -54.97 42.27 -37.70
N LEU A 19 -54.93 43.17 -36.69
CA LEU A 19 -55.74 44.40 -36.67
C LEU A 19 -54.88 45.60 -36.20
N PHE A 20 -54.83 46.64 -37.02
CA PHE A 20 -54.27 47.98 -36.75
C PHE A 20 -55.36 48.89 -36.17
N LEU A 21 -55.03 49.80 -35.25
CA LEU A 21 -55.69 51.09 -35.07
C LEU A 21 -54.77 52.09 -34.33
N VAL A 22 -54.88 53.36 -34.73
CA VAL A 22 -53.97 54.49 -34.54
C VAL A 22 -54.56 55.51 -33.52
N PHE A 23 -53.71 56.46 -33.08
CA PHE A 23 -53.96 57.69 -32.29
C PHE A 23 -53.96 57.48 -30.77
N GLY A 24 -53.29 58.26 -29.91
CA GLY A 24 -52.70 59.60 -30.03
C GLY A 24 -52.99 60.34 -28.72
N GLY A 25 -52.02 61.07 -28.16
CA GLY A 25 -52.28 62.09 -27.14
C GLY A 25 -51.88 61.75 -25.70
N ALA A 26 -50.82 62.43 -25.24
CA ALA A 26 -50.36 62.47 -23.87
C ALA A 26 -51.38 63.13 -22.92
N ARG A 27 -51.55 62.55 -21.71
CA ARG A 27 -51.95 63.29 -20.50
C ARG A 27 -51.24 62.69 -19.28
N ALA A 28 -50.37 63.49 -18.68
CA ALA A 28 -49.71 63.26 -17.41
C ALA A 28 -50.64 63.59 -16.25
N TRP A 29 -50.87 62.64 -15.34
CA TRP A 29 -51.42 62.85 -14.00
C TRP A 29 -50.58 62.05 -12.97
N PRO A 30 -50.45 62.54 -11.72
CA PRO A 30 -49.28 62.29 -10.89
C PRO A 30 -49.40 61.04 -10.02
N TRP A 31 -48.27 60.37 -9.80
CA TRP A 31 -48.14 59.20 -8.92
C TRP A 31 -47.91 59.65 -7.46
N PRO A 32 -48.51 58.98 -6.46
CA PRO A 32 -48.14 59.16 -5.07
C PRO A 32 -46.80 58.44 -4.77
N SER A 33 -46.02 59.03 -3.87
CA SER A 33 -44.74 58.55 -3.37
C SER A 33 -44.84 57.13 -2.77
N LEU A 34 -44.17 56.15 -3.38
CA LEU A 34 -43.86 54.88 -2.73
C LEU A 34 -42.68 55.07 -1.79
N SER A 35 -42.92 54.79 -0.51
CA SER A 35 -41.88 54.53 0.48
C SER A 35 -41.09 53.28 0.09
N VAL A 36 -39.76 53.41 0.07
CA VAL A 36 -38.82 52.32 -0.11
C VAL A 36 -38.90 51.41 1.12
N PRO A 37 -39.29 50.13 1.01
CA PRO A 37 -39.05 49.19 2.10
C PRO A 37 -37.54 48.91 2.11
N SER A 38 -36.90 49.21 3.23
CA SER A 38 -35.54 48.77 3.53
C SER A 38 -35.43 47.28 3.21
N SER A 39 -34.69 46.95 2.15
CA SER A 39 -34.29 45.58 1.89
C SER A 39 -33.48 45.13 3.12
N LYS A 40 -34.05 44.20 3.89
CA LYS A 40 -33.25 43.43 4.84
C LYS A 40 -32.13 42.81 4.00
N ALA A 41 -30.90 43.22 4.27
CA ALA A 41 -29.74 42.55 3.73
C ALA A 41 -29.84 41.09 4.18
N VAL A 42 -30.28 40.22 3.27
CA VAL A 42 -30.01 38.80 3.41
C VAL A 42 -28.50 38.72 3.40
N GLY A 43 -27.92 38.41 4.56
CA GLY A 43 -26.51 38.13 4.69
C GLY A 43 -26.18 37.02 3.71
N ARG A 44 -25.69 37.38 2.52
CA ARG A 44 -25.04 36.45 1.63
C ARG A 44 -23.72 36.14 2.30
N VAL A 45 -23.69 35.05 3.06
CA VAL A 45 -22.44 34.40 3.40
C VAL A 45 -21.86 33.99 2.05
N LEU A 46 -20.90 34.78 1.59
CA LEU A 46 -20.09 34.39 0.45
C LEU A 46 -19.30 33.18 0.94
N ASN A 47 -19.70 31.99 0.50
CA ASN A 47 -18.97 30.77 0.76
C ASN A 47 -17.71 30.80 -0.10
N PHE A 48 -16.70 31.54 0.37
CA PHE A 48 -15.38 31.71 -0.25
C PHE A 48 -14.45 30.54 0.04
N PHE A 49 -14.98 29.37 0.39
CA PHE A 49 -14.14 28.19 0.55
C PHE A 49 -13.97 27.57 -0.85
N PRO A 50 -12.81 27.72 -1.50
CA PRO A 50 -12.44 26.78 -2.56
C PRO A 50 -12.61 25.37 -1.98
N VAL A 51 -13.01 24.41 -2.83
CA VAL A 51 -13.04 22.98 -2.50
C VAL A 51 -11.80 22.68 -1.66
N PRO A 52 -11.93 22.21 -0.41
CA PRO A 52 -10.79 22.18 0.48
C PRO A 52 -9.82 21.17 -0.11
N VAL A 53 -8.71 21.66 -0.64
CA VAL A 53 -7.48 20.88 -0.63
C VAL A 53 -7.08 20.90 0.83
N THR A 54 -7.59 19.92 1.58
CA THR A 54 -7.27 19.78 2.99
C THR A 54 -5.80 19.42 3.07
N GLU A 55 -4.94 20.38 3.39
CA GLU A 55 -3.51 20.15 3.49
C GLU A 55 -3.19 19.35 4.76
N GLU A 56 -2.27 18.40 4.65
CA GLU A 56 -1.69 17.74 5.81
C GLU A 56 -0.86 18.74 6.61
N CYS A 57 -0.95 18.67 7.93
CA CYS A 57 -0.19 19.48 8.88
C CYS A 57 0.56 18.58 9.85
N LEU A 58 1.67 19.06 10.40
CA LEU A 58 2.40 18.36 11.46
C LEU A 58 1.88 18.83 12.83
N SER A 59 1.66 17.89 13.74
CA SER A 59 1.25 18.19 15.11
C SER A 59 2.35 18.93 15.89
N ASP A 60 1.96 19.69 16.92
CA ASP A 60 2.90 20.43 17.79
C ASP A 60 3.99 19.55 18.42
N ASP A 61 3.67 18.29 18.72
CA ASP A 61 4.60 17.31 19.28
C ASP A 61 5.46 16.60 18.23
N SER A 62 5.27 16.94 16.94
CA SER A 62 5.94 16.34 15.78
C SER A 62 5.78 14.82 15.67
N ARG A 63 4.80 14.25 16.37
CA ARG A 63 4.59 12.79 16.40
C ARG A 63 3.60 12.33 15.32
N ARG A 64 2.64 13.17 14.98
CA ARG A 64 1.54 12.84 14.07
C ARG A 64 1.36 13.91 13.01
N THR A 65 0.79 13.49 11.90
CA THR A 65 0.28 14.40 10.88
C THR A 65 -1.23 14.43 11.00
N GLY A 66 -1.81 15.62 10.95
CA GLY A 66 -3.26 15.81 10.91
C GLY A 66 -3.71 16.45 9.61
N LEU A 67 -4.97 16.83 9.56
CA LEU A 67 -5.56 17.66 8.53
C LEU A 67 -5.72 19.09 9.03
N CYS A 68 -5.30 20.07 8.22
CA CYS A 68 -5.49 21.48 8.58
C CYS A 68 -6.96 21.88 8.41
N LEU A 69 -7.68 22.00 9.52
CA LEU A 69 -9.11 22.29 9.55
C LEU A 69 -9.40 23.52 10.42
N ASN A 70 -10.55 24.15 10.21
CA ASN A 70 -11.00 25.13 11.20
C ASN A 70 -11.37 24.41 12.52
N THR A 71 -11.27 25.11 13.65
CA THR A 71 -11.49 24.52 14.98
C THR A 71 -12.86 23.88 15.15
N TYR A 72 -13.89 24.45 14.51
CA TYR A 72 -15.24 23.94 14.60
C TYR A 72 -15.39 22.60 13.84
N GLU A 73 -14.86 22.54 12.62
CA GLU A 73 -14.86 21.36 11.75
C GLU A 73 -14.09 20.19 12.37
N CYS A 74 -12.90 20.46 12.89
CA CYS A 74 -12.11 19.45 13.60
C CYS A 74 -12.91 18.81 14.75
N ARG A 75 -13.61 19.64 15.54
CA ARG A 75 -14.39 19.18 16.68
C ARG A 75 -15.62 18.36 16.27
N ILE A 76 -16.35 18.77 15.23
CA ILE A 76 -17.55 18.03 14.80
C ILE A 76 -17.21 16.70 14.10
N GLN A 77 -16.00 16.58 13.55
CA GLN A 77 -15.47 15.33 12.99
C GLN A 77 -14.79 14.45 14.06
N ASN A 78 -14.92 14.78 15.36
CA ASN A 78 -14.31 14.07 16.48
C ASN A 78 -12.77 13.97 16.43
N GLY A 79 -12.12 14.95 15.82
CA GLY A 79 -10.67 15.08 15.86
C GLY A 79 -10.18 15.92 17.04
N GLU A 80 -8.90 15.77 17.37
CA GLU A 80 -8.22 16.55 18.40
C GLU A 80 -7.31 17.61 17.77
N SER A 81 -7.28 18.81 18.36
CA SER A 81 -6.49 19.94 17.88
C SER A 81 -5.06 19.87 18.45
N HIS A 82 -4.07 19.71 17.57
CA HIS A 82 -2.64 19.64 17.90
C HIS A 82 -1.84 20.75 17.23
N GLY A 83 -2.23 21.99 17.45
CA GLY A 83 -1.46 23.16 17.00
C GLY A 83 -2.12 24.02 15.96
N PRO A 84 -1.58 25.23 15.71
CA PRO A 84 -2.05 26.09 14.63
C PRO A 84 -1.52 25.61 13.27
N CYS A 85 -2.34 25.74 12.23
CA CYS A 85 -1.94 25.54 10.84
C CYS A 85 -2.44 26.71 9.97
N ALA A 86 -2.04 26.76 8.69
CA ALA A 86 -2.41 27.82 7.75
C ALA A 86 -2.22 29.23 8.36
N LEU A 87 -1.02 29.55 8.87
CA LEU A 87 -0.70 30.83 9.52
C LEU A 87 -1.63 31.20 10.70
N GLY A 88 -2.22 30.21 11.36
CA GLY A 88 -3.10 30.39 12.52
C GLY A 88 -4.59 30.54 12.18
N PHE A 89 -4.98 30.37 10.91
CA PHE A 89 -6.40 30.34 10.52
C PHE A 89 -7.08 28.98 10.78
N GLY A 90 -6.30 27.93 11.00
CA GLY A 90 -6.79 26.58 11.31
C GLY A 90 -6.04 25.94 12.47
N VAL A 91 -6.49 24.74 12.82
CA VAL A 91 -5.84 23.85 13.77
C VAL A 91 -5.43 22.55 13.07
N CYS A 92 -4.33 21.96 13.52
CA CYS A 92 -3.93 20.66 13.03
C CYS A 92 -4.77 19.56 13.67
N CYS A 93 -5.73 19.05 12.92
CA CYS A 93 -6.72 18.12 13.42
C CYS A 93 -6.27 16.67 13.25
N VAL A 94 -6.12 15.93 14.35
CA VAL A 94 -5.69 14.53 14.35
C VAL A 94 -6.86 13.63 14.71
N PHE A 95 -7.13 12.64 13.86
CA PHE A 95 -8.17 11.63 14.09
C PHE A 95 -7.55 10.37 14.67
N THR A 96 -8.00 9.95 15.85
CA THR A 96 -7.54 8.73 16.51
C THR A 96 -8.74 7.85 16.85
N LEU A 97 -8.73 6.61 16.40
CA LEU A 97 -9.79 5.63 16.63
C LEU A 97 -9.23 4.34 17.23
N SER A 98 -10.08 3.63 17.96
CA SER A 98 -9.75 2.31 18.52
C SER A 98 -10.77 1.26 18.08
N CYS A 99 -10.87 0.15 18.80
CA CYS A 99 -11.69 -0.99 18.42
C CYS A 99 -13.18 -0.66 18.29
N SER A 100 -13.85 -1.40 17.40
CA SER A 100 -15.26 -1.31 17.08
C SER A 100 -15.71 0.05 16.53
N ALA A 101 -14.76 0.85 16.01
CA ALA A 101 -15.01 2.14 15.39
C ALA A 101 -15.09 2.05 13.86
N GLU A 102 -15.43 3.18 13.25
CA GLU A 102 -15.53 3.36 11.81
C GLU A 102 -14.72 4.57 11.38
N VAL A 103 -13.90 4.42 10.35
CA VAL A 103 -13.07 5.50 9.81
C VAL A 103 -13.89 6.31 8.81
N ASP A 104 -14.14 7.57 9.16
CA ASP A 104 -14.88 8.53 8.33
C ASP A 104 -13.98 9.59 7.66
N ASN A 105 -12.76 9.79 8.17
CA ASN A 105 -11.84 10.83 7.71
C ASN A 105 -10.56 10.24 7.12
N ASN A 106 -9.97 10.95 6.16
CA ASN A 106 -8.62 10.61 5.70
C ASN A 106 -7.59 10.88 6.81
N VAL A 107 -6.45 10.20 6.77
CA VAL A 107 -5.37 10.37 7.76
C VAL A 107 -5.89 10.09 9.18
N THR A 108 -6.28 8.84 9.42
CA THR A 108 -6.78 8.38 10.72
C THR A 108 -5.81 7.40 11.37
N TYR A 109 -5.54 7.58 12.67
CA TYR A 109 -4.69 6.70 13.46
C TYR A 109 -5.53 5.62 14.15
N PHE A 110 -5.25 4.35 13.84
CA PHE A 110 -5.82 3.20 14.53
C PHE A 110 -4.90 2.75 15.66
N VAL A 111 -5.37 2.86 16.91
CA VAL A 111 -4.59 2.59 18.11
C VAL A 111 -5.21 1.53 19.01
N ASN A 112 -4.39 0.90 19.84
CA ASN A 112 -4.87 -0.05 20.83
C ASN A 112 -5.74 0.63 21.92
N PRO A 113 -6.71 -0.07 22.54
CA PRO A 113 -7.63 0.51 23.52
C PRO A 113 -6.99 1.16 24.75
N LYS A 114 -5.72 0.81 25.05
CA LYS A 114 -4.98 1.33 26.20
C LYS A 114 -3.87 2.30 25.79
N PHE A 115 -3.84 2.73 24.52
CA PHE A 115 -2.81 3.63 23.99
C PHE A 115 -2.71 4.92 24.83
N PRO A 116 -1.50 5.45 25.12
CA PRO A 116 -0.17 5.00 24.67
C PRO A 116 0.42 3.82 25.48
N GLY A 117 -0.36 3.23 26.39
CA GLY A 117 0.04 2.05 27.17
C GLY A 117 -0.05 0.75 26.37
N LEU A 118 0.61 -0.28 26.92
CA LEU A 118 0.63 -1.64 26.36
C LEU A 118 -0.68 -2.38 26.61
N LEU A 119 -1.03 -3.29 25.71
CA LEU A 119 -2.15 -4.21 25.84
C LEU A 119 -1.62 -5.63 26.08
N ASN A 120 -1.99 -6.23 27.22
CA ASN A 120 -1.57 -7.58 27.61
C ASN A 120 -2.70 -8.61 27.57
N ASP A 121 -3.93 -8.15 27.34
CA ASP A 121 -5.14 -8.95 27.41
C ASP A 121 -5.41 -9.72 26.12
N VAL A 122 -6.23 -10.76 26.23
CA VAL A 122 -6.81 -11.50 25.10
C VAL A 122 -8.03 -10.73 24.59
N GLY A 123 -8.27 -10.76 23.28
CA GLY A 123 -9.42 -10.08 22.71
C GLY A 123 -9.37 -10.01 21.19
N GLU A 124 -10.35 -9.30 20.64
CA GLU A 124 -10.44 -9.01 19.22
C GLU A 124 -10.77 -7.52 19.06
N CYS A 125 -10.10 -6.88 18.10
CA CYS A 125 -10.22 -5.47 17.83
C CYS A 125 -10.46 -5.28 16.34
N SER A 126 -11.68 -4.90 15.97
CA SER A 126 -12.04 -4.62 14.58
C SER A 126 -12.19 -3.13 14.33
N LEU A 127 -11.88 -2.70 13.11
CA LEU A 127 -12.07 -1.34 12.61
C LEU A 127 -12.65 -1.45 11.20
N ARG A 128 -13.73 -0.72 10.92
CA ARG A 128 -14.27 -0.61 9.56
C ARG A 128 -13.77 0.67 8.90
N VAL A 129 -13.34 0.57 7.65
CA VAL A 129 -12.85 1.69 6.87
C VAL A 129 -13.73 1.88 5.65
N LYS A 130 -14.39 3.04 5.60
CA LYS A 130 -15.21 3.43 4.46
C LYS A 130 -14.41 4.30 3.52
N LYS A 131 -14.63 4.11 2.22
CA LYS A 131 -14.05 4.97 1.19
C LYS A 131 -14.64 6.37 1.32
N ILE A 132 -13.79 7.38 1.52
CA ILE A 132 -14.22 8.79 1.61
C ILE A 132 -14.81 9.30 0.29
N SER A 133 -14.38 8.73 -0.83
CA SER A 133 -14.88 9.02 -2.17
C SER A 133 -14.80 7.77 -3.05
N LYS A 134 -15.45 7.81 -4.21
CA LYS A 134 -15.40 6.70 -5.18
C LYS A 134 -14.04 6.60 -5.88
N ASP A 135 -13.29 7.69 -5.91
CA ASP A 135 -11.99 7.80 -6.61
C ASP A 135 -10.84 7.20 -5.81
N ILE A 136 -11.08 6.84 -4.54
CA ILE A 136 -10.14 6.07 -3.72
C ILE A 136 -9.91 4.70 -4.37
N SER A 137 -8.67 4.37 -4.68
CA SER A 137 -8.27 3.09 -5.26
C SER A 137 -7.38 2.27 -4.33
N GLN A 138 -6.68 2.92 -3.40
CA GLN A 138 -5.75 2.26 -2.48
C GLN A 138 -5.87 2.82 -1.07
N MET A 139 -5.53 2.00 -0.09
CA MET A 139 -5.25 2.43 1.28
C MET A 139 -3.78 2.16 1.58
N ARG A 140 -3.10 3.17 2.12
CA ARG A 140 -1.77 3.01 2.68
C ARG A 140 -1.87 2.90 4.19
N LEU A 141 -1.28 1.85 4.74
CA LEU A 141 -1.17 1.62 6.18
C LEU A 141 0.28 1.81 6.57
N ASP A 142 0.58 2.86 7.32
CA ASP A 142 1.91 3.09 7.89
C ASP A 142 1.92 2.60 9.34
N PHE A 143 2.77 1.63 9.64
CA PHE A 143 2.93 1.05 10.96
C PHE A 143 3.85 1.93 11.81
N VAL A 144 3.34 3.04 12.35
CA VAL A 144 4.14 3.95 13.19
C VAL A 144 4.73 3.18 14.37
N ASN A 145 3.86 2.53 15.14
CA ASN A 145 4.24 1.51 16.11
C ASN A 145 3.45 0.25 15.79
N PHE A 146 4.11 -0.90 15.70
CA PHE A 146 3.41 -2.17 15.51
C PHE A 146 4.21 -3.32 16.12
N ASN A 147 3.73 -3.81 17.25
CA ASN A 147 4.29 -4.94 17.96
C ASN A 147 3.15 -5.86 18.43
N LEU A 148 3.07 -7.03 17.80
CA LEU A 148 2.21 -8.15 18.19
C LEU A 148 3.08 -9.36 18.58
N ALA A 149 2.46 -10.42 19.10
CA ALA A 149 3.16 -11.67 19.32
C ALA A 149 3.84 -12.16 18.02
N GLN A 150 5.07 -12.64 18.17
CA GLN A 150 5.81 -13.25 17.07
C GLN A 150 5.06 -14.46 16.50
N PRO A 151 5.20 -14.76 15.19
CA PRO A 151 4.66 -15.99 14.62
C PRO A 151 5.26 -17.22 15.29
N ASN A 152 4.67 -18.38 15.04
CA ASN A 152 5.15 -19.66 15.53
C ASN A 152 6.64 -19.85 15.17
N ARG A 153 7.44 -20.29 16.14
CA ARG A 153 8.90 -20.39 15.97
C ARG A 153 9.33 -21.34 14.86
N LYS A 154 8.60 -22.43 14.65
CA LYS A 154 8.95 -23.41 13.64
C LYS A 154 8.31 -23.07 12.30
N THR A 155 7.03 -22.71 12.31
CA THR A 155 6.26 -22.59 11.07
C THR A 155 6.15 -21.19 10.49
N GLY A 156 6.55 -20.12 11.18
CA GLY A 156 6.35 -18.75 10.67
C GLY A 156 4.87 -18.31 10.58
N VAL A 157 3.92 -19.13 11.02
CA VAL A 157 2.48 -18.83 10.99
C VAL A 157 2.06 -17.97 12.18
N CYS A 158 1.25 -16.94 11.93
CA CYS A 158 0.68 -16.05 12.94
C CYS A 158 -0.48 -16.69 13.72
N GLU A 159 -0.18 -17.63 14.62
CA GLU A 159 -1.20 -18.38 15.39
C GLU A 159 -1.70 -17.64 16.65
N THR A 160 -0.82 -16.88 17.31
CA THR A 160 -1.12 -16.28 18.61
C THR A 160 -1.81 -14.93 18.47
N ASP A 161 -1.17 -14.01 17.76
CA ASP A 161 -1.74 -12.72 17.40
C ASP A 161 -1.76 -12.60 15.89
N THR A 162 -2.80 -11.98 15.35
CA THR A 162 -2.92 -11.76 13.93
C THR A 162 -3.54 -10.41 13.64
N PHE A 163 -2.92 -9.65 12.76
CA PHE A 163 -3.51 -8.51 12.08
C PHE A 163 -3.95 -8.95 10.69
N VAL A 164 -5.20 -8.69 10.34
CA VAL A 164 -5.79 -9.04 9.06
C VAL A 164 -6.50 -7.83 8.46
N VAL A 165 -6.22 -7.52 7.19
CA VAL A 165 -7.05 -6.61 6.39
C VAL A 165 -7.82 -7.44 5.37
N THR A 166 -9.13 -7.25 5.32
CA THR A 166 -10.04 -7.94 4.40
C THR A 166 -10.98 -6.95 3.71
N GLY A 167 -11.53 -7.37 2.57
CA GLY A 167 -12.43 -6.58 1.74
C GLY A 167 -11.73 -5.94 0.54
N GLY A 168 -12.50 -5.40 -0.40
CA GLY A 168 -11.97 -4.88 -1.67
C GLY A 168 -11.57 -5.96 -2.67
N ALA A 169 -10.73 -5.59 -3.64
CA ALA A 169 -10.26 -6.49 -4.71
C ALA A 169 -8.97 -7.26 -4.34
N SER A 170 -8.25 -6.82 -3.31
CA SER A 170 -7.00 -7.44 -2.84
C SER A 170 -7.20 -8.77 -2.11
N LYS A 171 -6.15 -9.61 -2.13
CA LYS A 171 -6.02 -10.77 -1.23
C LYS A 171 -5.89 -10.27 0.21
N ASP A 172 -6.48 -11.01 1.16
CA ASP A 172 -6.35 -10.74 2.59
C ASP A 172 -4.87 -10.56 3.00
N LEU A 173 -4.55 -9.40 3.59
CA LEU A 173 -3.23 -9.16 4.16
C LEU A 173 -3.21 -9.73 5.58
N ARG A 174 -2.31 -10.66 5.87
CA ARG A 174 -2.16 -11.27 7.19
C ARG A 174 -0.72 -11.12 7.69
N ILE A 175 -0.54 -10.37 8.79
CA ILE A 175 0.77 -10.16 9.41
C ILE A 175 0.71 -10.23 10.94
N CYS A 176 1.87 -10.43 11.57
CA CYS A 176 2.07 -10.37 13.02
C CYS A 176 3.53 -10.00 13.33
N GLY A 177 3.90 -10.01 14.62
CA GLY A 177 5.25 -9.67 15.07
C GLY A 177 5.54 -8.16 15.05
N LEU A 178 6.78 -7.78 14.73
CA LEU A 178 7.29 -6.42 14.78
C LEU A 178 7.38 -5.83 13.37
N ASN A 179 6.62 -4.77 13.10
CA ASN A 179 6.60 -4.10 11.78
C ASN A 179 6.67 -2.56 11.90
N SER A 180 7.08 -2.04 13.05
CA SER A 180 7.22 -0.58 13.25
C SER A 180 8.14 0.03 12.18
N GLY A 181 7.74 1.16 11.62
CA GLY A 181 8.45 1.88 10.57
C GLY A 181 8.23 1.33 9.15
N GLN A 182 7.50 0.22 8.99
CA GLN A 182 7.12 -0.30 7.67
C GLN A 182 5.76 0.23 7.23
N HIS A 183 5.43 0.05 5.95
CA HIS A 183 4.13 0.40 5.39
C HIS A 183 3.65 -0.65 4.39
N VAL A 184 2.36 -0.63 4.11
CA VAL A 184 1.74 -1.45 3.07
C VAL A 184 0.71 -0.66 2.28
N TYR A 185 0.57 -0.98 1.01
CA TYR A 185 -0.50 -0.54 0.12
C TYR A 185 -1.49 -1.69 -0.06
N TYR A 186 -2.78 -1.39 0.06
CA TYR A 186 -3.86 -2.35 -0.05
C TYR A 186 -4.88 -1.85 -1.07
N ASP A 187 -5.12 -2.62 -2.14
CA ASP A 187 -6.01 -2.21 -3.23
C ASP A 187 -7.48 -2.36 -2.83
N VAL A 188 -8.21 -1.26 -2.99
CA VAL A 188 -9.64 -1.08 -2.64
C VAL A 188 -10.42 -0.50 -3.82
N ASP A 189 -9.86 -0.60 -5.02
CA ASP A 189 -10.55 -0.35 -6.27
C ASP A 189 -11.74 -1.31 -6.38
N ASP A 190 -12.85 -0.79 -6.91
CA ASP A 190 -14.11 -1.53 -7.09
C ASP A 190 -14.72 -2.20 -5.83
N ALA A 191 -14.17 -1.93 -4.64
CA ALA A 191 -14.71 -2.37 -3.36
C ALA A 191 -16.13 -1.81 -3.17
N LYS A 192 -17.13 -2.70 -3.17
CA LYS A 192 -18.54 -2.34 -2.90
C LYS A 192 -18.86 -2.36 -1.41
N ASP A 193 -18.16 -3.20 -0.67
CA ASP A 193 -18.30 -3.37 0.77
C ASP A 193 -17.18 -2.63 1.51
N ASP A 194 -17.42 -2.35 2.79
CA ASP A 194 -16.45 -1.70 3.67
C ASP A 194 -15.21 -2.57 3.90
N ILE A 195 -14.05 -1.94 4.01
CA ILE A 195 -12.79 -2.62 4.31
C ILE A 195 -12.75 -2.88 5.81
N THR A 196 -12.34 -4.08 6.23
CA THR A 196 -12.25 -4.43 7.64
C THR A 196 -10.81 -4.70 8.04
N ILE A 197 -10.34 -4.01 9.07
CA ILE A 197 -9.07 -4.29 9.74
C ILE A 197 -9.39 -5.00 11.04
N ASN A 198 -8.84 -6.19 11.25
CA ASN A 198 -9.08 -7.01 12.42
C ASN A 198 -7.76 -7.42 13.10
N ILE A 199 -7.68 -7.21 14.40
CA ILE A 199 -6.58 -7.69 15.23
C ILE A 199 -7.14 -8.71 16.23
N ARG A 200 -6.74 -9.97 16.07
CA ARG A 200 -7.10 -11.07 16.97
C ARG A 200 -5.93 -11.39 17.89
N LEU A 201 -6.19 -11.44 19.19
CA LEU A 201 -5.21 -11.67 20.25
C LEU A 201 -5.66 -12.88 21.07
N THR A 202 -4.94 -14.00 20.99
CA THR A 202 -5.44 -15.28 21.55
C THR A 202 -4.83 -15.68 22.90
N LYS A 203 -3.70 -15.09 23.31
CA LYS A 203 -3.00 -15.40 24.57
C LYS A 203 -2.71 -14.16 25.41
N ALA A 204 -2.70 -14.26 26.73
CA ALA A 204 -2.31 -13.15 27.61
C ALA A 204 -0.77 -13.01 27.71
N ASN A 205 -0.30 -11.99 28.42
CA ASN A 205 1.12 -11.77 28.78
C ASN A 205 2.06 -11.48 27.60
N TYR A 206 1.56 -10.84 26.55
CA TYR A 206 2.39 -10.25 25.48
C TYR A 206 2.28 -8.74 25.54
N ASN A 207 3.41 -8.05 25.39
CA ASN A 207 3.45 -6.58 25.37
C ASN A 207 3.04 -6.07 23.98
N ARG A 208 1.75 -5.89 23.75
CA ARG A 208 1.24 -5.45 22.43
C ARG A 208 1.06 -3.95 22.37
N MET A 209 1.37 -3.39 21.22
CA MET A 209 1.13 -1.98 20.91
C MET A 209 0.94 -1.83 19.41
N TRP A 210 -0.06 -1.06 19.01
CA TRP A 210 -0.17 -0.62 17.63
C TRP A 210 -0.65 0.82 17.55
N GLU A 211 -0.08 1.53 16.59
CA GLU A 211 -0.44 2.87 16.11
C GLU A 211 -0.23 2.84 14.60
N ILE A 212 -1.32 2.75 13.86
CA ILE A 212 -1.31 2.58 12.40
C ILE A 212 -1.95 3.81 11.77
N LYS A 213 -1.20 4.56 10.95
CA LYS A 213 -1.75 5.67 10.16
C LYS A 213 -2.40 5.07 8.91
N ILE A 214 -3.69 5.34 8.72
CA ILE A 214 -4.47 4.91 7.57
C ILE A 214 -4.67 6.12 6.66
N THR A 215 -4.15 6.03 5.44
CA THR A 215 -4.27 7.05 4.41
C THR A 215 -5.01 6.47 3.20
N GLN A 216 -6.10 7.10 2.80
CA GLN A 216 -6.84 6.74 1.59
C GLN A 216 -6.28 7.50 0.39
N ILE A 217 -5.94 6.77 -0.66
CA ILE A 217 -5.22 7.25 -1.83
C ILE A 217 -6.13 7.20 -3.06
N GLU A 218 -6.26 8.35 -3.72
CA GLU A 218 -6.96 8.47 -4.99
C GLU A 218 -6.18 7.80 -6.12
N PHE A 219 -6.89 7.41 -7.18
CA PHE A 219 -6.31 6.72 -8.34
C PHE A 219 -5.11 7.44 -8.97
N SER A 220 -5.05 8.77 -8.91
CA SER A 220 -3.96 9.57 -9.49
C SER A 220 -2.62 9.45 -8.74
N GLN A 221 -2.65 9.05 -7.47
CA GLN A 221 -1.49 9.02 -6.56
C GLN A 221 -1.14 7.61 -6.07
N ARG A 222 -1.79 6.60 -6.64
CA ARG A 222 -1.63 5.20 -6.25
C ARG A 222 -0.22 4.67 -6.50
N ALA A 223 0.17 3.69 -5.69
CA ALA A 223 1.27 2.80 -6.03
C ALA A 223 0.91 1.97 -7.28
N PRO A 224 1.91 1.49 -8.03
CA PRO A 224 1.65 0.59 -9.16
C PRO A 224 0.90 -0.67 -8.71
N ASP A 225 0.11 -1.24 -9.61
CA ASP A 225 -0.71 -2.44 -9.32
C ASP A 225 0.16 -3.61 -8.87
N GLY A 226 -0.25 -4.29 -7.80
CA GLY A 226 0.45 -5.46 -7.25
C GLY A 226 1.62 -5.15 -6.31
N CYS A 227 1.97 -3.88 -6.10
CA CYS A 227 3.00 -3.47 -5.14
C CYS A 227 2.42 -3.40 -3.72
N LEU A 228 2.80 -4.33 -2.83
CA LEU A 228 2.44 -4.26 -1.42
C LEU A 228 3.27 -3.20 -0.68
N GLN A 229 4.55 -3.07 -1.01
CA GLN A 229 5.40 -1.97 -0.53
C GLN A 229 5.83 -1.13 -1.72
N TYR A 230 5.80 0.20 -1.56
CA TYR A 230 6.26 1.12 -2.60
C TYR A 230 7.14 2.22 -2.00
N PHE A 231 8.35 2.35 -2.53
CA PHE A 231 9.35 3.30 -2.07
C PHE A 231 9.61 4.35 -3.15
N HIS A 232 9.78 5.61 -2.74
CA HIS A 232 9.96 6.74 -3.65
C HIS A 232 11.38 7.29 -3.69
N ASP A 233 12.18 7.00 -2.66
CA ASP A 233 13.51 7.57 -2.50
C ASP A 233 14.51 6.93 -3.48
N SER A 234 15.55 7.67 -3.83
CA SER A 234 16.66 7.15 -4.65
C SER A 234 17.59 6.24 -3.84
N VAL A 235 17.59 6.39 -2.51
CA VAL A 235 18.36 5.58 -1.57
C VAL A 235 17.44 5.17 -0.43
N GLY A 236 17.45 3.92 -0.05
CA GLY A 236 16.60 3.46 1.04
C GLY A 236 16.92 2.05 1.52
N THR A 237 16.03 1.53 2.35
CA THR A 237 16.13 0.17 2.88
C THR A 237 14.78 -0.50 2.74
N VAL A 238 14.78 -1.72 2.21
CA VAL A 238 13.61 -2.59 2.13
C VAL A 238 13.78 -3.72 3.14
N GLN A 239 12.66 -4.14 3.71
CA GLN A 239 12.62 -5.24 4.66
C GLN A 239 11.39 -6.10 4.41
N THR A 240 11.55 -7.40 4.63
CA THR A 240 10.39 -8.28 4.73
C THR A 240 9.57 -7.97 5.98
N MET A 241 8.28 -8.28 5.94
CA MET A 241 7.43 -8.24 7.13
C MET A 241 8.04 -9.09 8.26
N ASN A 242 8.00 -8.55 9.47
CA ASN A 242 8.56 -9.13 10.69
C ASN A 242 10.09 -9.36 10.70
N PHE A 243 10.84 -8.63 9.89
CA PHE A 243 12.30 -8.60 9.99
C PHE A 243 12.74 -7.86 11.28
N ALA A 244 13.34 -8.58 12.22
CA ALA A 244 13.83 -8.05 13.50
C ALA A 244 14.88 -8.99 14.11
N ILE A 245 15.66 -8.54 15.11
CA ILE A 245 16.72 -9.35 15.74
C ILE A 245 16.24 -10.72 16.26
N ASN A 246 15.02 -10.79 16.81
CA ASN A 246 14.37 -12.03 17.23
C ASN A 246 13.14 -12.34 16.35
N GLY A 247 13.10 -11.72 15.18
CA GLY A 247 12.05 -11.86 14.18
C GLY A 247 12.22 -13.16 13.40
N ARG A 248 11.25 -13.39 12.51
CA ARG A 248 11.30 -14.42 11.50
C ARG A 248 10.34 -14.05 10.39
N HIS A 249 10.65 -14.45 9.17
CA HIS A 249 9.75 -14.21 8.06
C HIS A 249 8.41 -14.92 8.30
N LEU A 250 7.36 -14.33 7.74
CA LEU A 250 6.01 -14.84 7.88
C LEU A 250 5.77 -15.91 6.81
N ALA A 251 5.10 -16.99 7.17
CA ALA A 251 4.67 -17.98 6.19
C ALA A 251 3.55 -17.45 5.28
N ASP A 252 3.35 -18.13 4.15
CA ASP A 252 2.27 -17.88 3.18
C ASP A 252 2.26 -16.45 2.60
N GLN A 253 3.45 -15.87 2.39
CA GLN A 253 3.62 -14.53 1.84
C GLN A 253 3.92 -14.59 0.34
N ASP A 254 3.21 -13.80 -0.45
CA ASP A 254 3.53 -13.59 -1.86
C ASP A 254 3.18 -12.14 -2.18
N TYR A 255 4.20 -11.28 -2.23
CA TYR A 255 4.02 -9.85 -2.46
C TYR A 255 5.21 -9.25 -3.20
N VAL A 256 4.97 -8.10 -3.81
CA VAL A 256 5.99 -7.33 -4.54
C VAL A 256 6.33 -6.06 -3.77
N ILE A 257 7.62 -5.80 -3.66
CA ILE A 257 8.20 -4.53 -3.22
C ILE A 257 8.60 -3.77 -4.48
N CYS A 258 8.14 -2.54 -4.60
CA CYS A 258 8.40 -1.69 -5.76
C CYS A 258 9.20 -0.47 -5.33
N ILE A 259 10.15 -0.07 -6.17
CA ILE A 259 10.96 1.13 -5.97
C ILE A 259 10.76 2.03 -7.19
N ARG A 260 10.32 3.26 -6.95
CA ARG A 260 10.13 4.23 -8.03
C ARG A 260 11.48 4.62 -8.60
N GLN A 261 11.64 4.47 -9.90
CA GLN A 261 12.79 5.04 -10.61
C GLN A 261 12.77 6.57 -10.50
N SER A 262 13.83 7.14 -9.92
CA SER A 262 14.03 8.57 -9.84
C SER A 262 14.47 9.14 -11.19
N GLU A 263 14.22 10.44 -11.40
CA GLU A 263 14.66 11.10 -12.62
C GLU A 263 16.19 11.00 -12.77
N SER A 264 16.65 10.75 -13.99
CA SER A 264 18.08 10.58 -14.32
C SER A 264 18.78 9.35 -13.70
N MET A 265 18.04 8.40 -13.11
CA MET A 265 18.59 7.12 -12.64
C MET A 265 18.31 5.99 -13.64
N CYS A 266 19.30 5.15 -13.94
CA CYS A 266 19.19 4.07 -14.95
C CYS A 266 19.44 2.66 -14.41
N SER A 267 20.16 2.51 -13.30
CA SER A 267 20.34 1.22 -12.63
C SER A 267 20.09 1.35 -11.13
N ILE A 268 19.98 0.22 -10.45
CA ILE A 268 19.81 0.13 -9.00
C ILE A 268 20.78 -0.90 -8.44
N VAL A 269 21.33 -0.57 -7.28
CA VAL A 269 22.30 -1.39 -6.58
C VAL A 269 21.67 -1.86 -5.29
N TYR A 270 21.84 -3.14 -4.98
CA TYR A 270 21.34 -3.80 -3.78
C TYR A 270 22.49 -4.35 -2.94
N GLU A 271 22.45 -4.07 -1.65
CA GLU A 271 23.43 -4.55 -0.68
C GLU A 271 22.70 -5.01 0.60
N PRO A 272 23.17 -6.06 1.29
CA PRO A 272 22.59 -6.44 2.57
C PRO A 272 22.83 -5.32 3.60
N CYS A 273 21.87 -5.09 4.48
CA CYS A 273 22.01 -4.11 5.56
C CYS A 273 23.20 -4.39 6.49
N ASP A 274 23.47 -5.69 6.72
CA ASP A 274 24.60 -6.23 7.47
C ASP A 274 24.81 -7.73 7.12
N GLU A 275 25.86 -8.35 7.63
CA GLU A 275 26.21 -9.75 7.32
C GLU A 275 25.15 -10.78 7.73
N ASN A 276 24.26 -10.45 8.68
CA ASN A 276 23.20 -11.33 9.17
C ASN A 276 21.82 -10.93 8.65
N SER A 277 21.75 -9.98 7.71
CA SER A 277 20.51 -9.34 7.31
C SER A 277 19.76 -10.07 6.19
N PHE A 278 20.20 -11.27 5.81
CA PHE A 278 19.56 -12.08 4.79
C PHE A 278 19.58 -13.55 5.21
N LYS A 279 18.42 -14.10 5.59
CA LYS A 279 18.26 -15.53 5.90
C LYS A 279 16.86 -16.00 5.50
N ILE A 280 16.79 -16.73 4.39
CA ILE A 280 15.54 -17.17 3.75
C ILE A 280 15.65 -18.65 3.43
N GLY A 281 15.56 -19.48 4.48
CA GLY A 281 15.56 -20.95 4.41
C GLY A 281 16.79 -21.54 3.73
N PRO A 282 17.09 -22.83 3.91
CA PRO A 282 18.06 -23.50 3.04
C PRO A 282 17.46 -23.75 1.65
N PRO A 283 18.27 -23.77 0.58
CA PRO A 283 17.81 -24.29 -0.71
C PRO A 283 17.43 -25.77 -0.56
N LEU A 284 16.36 -26.23 -1.24
CA LEU A 284 16.04 -27.65 -1.30
C LEU A 284 17.06 -28.31 -2.22
N TYR A 285 17.91 -29.18 -1.68
CA TYR A 285 18.74 -30.06 -2.51
C TYR A 285 17.85 -31.19 -3.04
N SER A 286 17.61 -31.20 -4.35
CA SER A 286 17.11 -32.38 -5.04
C SER A 286 18.23 -33.42 -5.08
N ASP A 287 18.28 -34.28 -4.07
CA ASP A 287 19.09 -35.50 -4.09
C ASP A 287 18.44 -36.50 -5.04
N THR A 288 18.54 -36.23 -6.35
CA THR A 288 18.46 -37.31 -7.33
C THR A 288 19.82 -37.99 -7.32
N GLY A 289 20.01 -38.87 -6.33
CA GLY A 289 21.08 -39.82 -6.29
C GLY A 289 21.06 -40.67 -7.56
N ILE A 290 21.89 -40.31 -8.53
CA ILE A 290 22.32 -41.24 -9.56
C ILE A 290 23.31 -42.16 -8.86
N GLU A 291 22.81 -43.24 -8.27
CA GLU A 291 23.62 -44.40 -7.92
C GLU A 291 24.30 -44.87 -9.21
N GLY A 292 25.59 -44.58 -9.32
CA GLY A 292 26.46 -45.09 -10.37
C GLY A 292 26.58 -46.61 -10.25
N SER A 293 25.68 -47.33 -10.89
CA SER A 293 25.91 -48.73 -11.25
C SER A 293 26.63 -48.73 -12.60
N GLY A 294 27.88 -49.21 -12.59
CA GLY A 294 28.71 -49.28 -13.78
C GLY A 294 28.12 -50.20 -14.84
N ASP A 295 28.23 -49.77 -16.10
CA ASP A 295 28.60 -50.62 -17.22
C ASP A 295 28.98 -49.72 -18.42
N ASP A 296 30.20 -49.91 -18.92
CA ASP A 296 30.74 -49.25 -20.10
C ASP A 296 29.94 -49.63 -21.36
N ASN A 297 29.41 -48.63 -22.09
CA ASN A 297 29.52 -48.62 -23.55
C ASN A 297 29.20 -47.25 -24.16
N GLY A 298 30.08 -46.80 -25.08
CA GLY A 298 30.11 -45.45 -25.61
C GLY A 298 28.96 -45.08 -26.57
N GLY A 299 28.68 -43.78 -26.63
CA GLY A 299 27.78 -43.19 -27.64
C GLY A 299 27.39 -41.76 -27.30
N GLY A 300 28.08 -40.82 -27.96
CA GLY A 300 27.71 -39.42 -28.25
C GLY A 300 26.55 -38.76 -27.51
N GLY A 301 26.90 -37.72 -26.74
CA GLY A 301 26.00 -36.69 -26.28
C GLY A 301 26.49 -36.16 -24.94
N ASN A 302 27.28 -35.09 -24.94
CA ASN A 302 27.36 -34.26 -23.73
C ASN A 302 25.92 -33.79 -23.47
N PRO A 303 25.28 -34.14 -22.34
CA PRO A 303 24.28 -33.24 -21.83
C PRO A 303 25.07 -31.99 -21.46
N MET A 304 24.83 -30.91 -22.19
CA MET A 304 25.17 -29.58 -21.73
C MET A 304 24.37 -29.41 -20.43
N VAL A 305 24.96 -29.80 -19.31
CA VAL A 305 24.38 -29.56 -17.99
C VAL A 305 24.44 -28.06 -17.84
N SER A 306 23.33 -27.40 -18.16
CA SER A 306 23.13 -26.02 -17.79
C SER A 306 23.38 -25.94 -16.28
N MET A 307 24.22 -25.00 -15.90
CA MET A 307 24.62 -24.71 -14.52
C MET A 307 23.45 -24.12 -13.70
N ASP A 308 22.23 -24.21 -14.23
CA ASP A 308 20.94 -23.97 -13.60
C ASP A 308 20.41 -25.24 -12.90
N SER A 309 21.31 -26.00 -12.29
CA SER A 309 20.97 -27.22 -11.54
C SER A 309 20.30 -26.85 -10.22
N PHE A 310 19.00 -26.54 -10.31
CA PHE A 310 17.95 -26.70 -9.30
C PHE A 310 18.25 -26.18 -7.89
N ARG A 311 18.46 -24.86 -7.72
CA ARG A 311 18.10 -24.23 -6.44
C ARG A 311 16.58 -24.10 -6.38
N GLU A 312 15.90 -25.18 -6.04
CA GLU A 312 14.49 -25.14 -5.69
C GLU A 312 14.38 -24.59 -4.26
N CYS A 313 14.17 -23.30 -4.10
CA CYS A 313 13.86 -22.74 -2.78
C CYS A 313 12.34 -22.65 -2.63
N SER A 314 11.82 -23.22 -1.54
CA SER A 314 10.41 -23.01 -1.14
C SER A 314 10.17 -21.54 -0.83
N ASP A 315 11.12 -20.95 -0.09
CA ASP A 315 11.14 -19.54 0.28
C ASP A 315 12.21 -18.84 -0.55
N ARG A 316 11.85 -17.72 -1.18
CA ARG A 316 12.75 -17.02 -2.10
C ARG A 316 12.40 -15.56 -2.26
N VAL A 317 13.41 -14.80 -2.62
CA VAL A 317 13.28 -13.43 -3.11
C VAL A 317 13.74 -13.41 -4.55
N MET A 318 12.93 -12.85 -5.44
CA MET A 318 13.24 -12.74 -6.86
C MET A 318 13.47 -11.28 -7.24
N MET A 319 14.56 -11.01 -7.94
CA MET A 319 14.92 -9.68 -8.41
C MET A 319 15.19 -9.72 -9.91
N PRO A 320 14.50 -8.92 -10.73
CA PRO A 320 14.80 -8.84 -12.15
C PRO A 320 16.21 -8.34 -12.39
N CYS A 321 16.91 -8.98 -13.30
CA CYS A 321 18.20 -8.55 -13.80
C CYS A 321 18.43 -9.07 -15.22
N ASP A 322 19.29 -8.36 -15.95
CA ASP A 322 19.64 -8.71 -17.31
C ASP A 322 20.79 -9.74 -17.27
N SER A 323 20.55 -10.94 -17.81
CA SER A 323 21.62 -11.89 -18.07
C SER A 323 22.30 -11.55 -19.39
N GLU A 324 23.60 -11.23 -19.38
CA GLU A 324 24.42 -11.23 -20.60
C GLU A 324 24.78 -12.69 -20.96
N GLU A 325 23.79 -13.51 -21.31
CA GLU A 325 24.01 -14.94 -21.60
C GLU A 325 24.68 -15.19 -22.97
N PHE A 326 24.98 -14.15 -23.77
CA PHE A 326 25.35 -14.35 -25.17
C PHE A 326 26.80 -14.07 -25.58
N ILE A 327 27.70 -13.62 -24.70
CA ILE A 327 29.08 -13.32 -25.13
C ILE A 327 30.13 -13.65 -24.05
N THR A 328 30.31 -14.92 -23.68
CA THR A 328 31.66 -15.48 -23.40
C THR A 328 31.62 -17.01 -23.15
N PRO A 329 32.38 -17.84 -23.89
CA PRO A 329 32.50 -19.28 -23.64
C PRO A 329 33.38 -19.65 -22.42
N GLN A 330 33.73 -18.68 -21.58
CA GLN A 330 34.58 -18.88 -20.40
C GLN A 330 33.87 -18.23 -19.22
N GLY A 331 33.35 -19.06 -18.32
CA GLY A 331 32.67 -18.62 -17.10
C GLY A 331 33.51 -17.59 -16.34
N GLY A 332 33.09 -16.32 -16.47
CA GLY A 332 33.47 -15.23 -15.60
C GLY A 332 32.45 -15.07 -14.46
N PRO A 333 32.82 -14.39 -13.36
CA PRO A 333 31.88 -14.08 -12.28
C PRO A 333 30.88 -13.03 -12.80
N GLY A 334 29.59 -13.22 -12.55
CA GLY A 334 28.54 -12.28 -12.99
C GLY A 334 27.39 -12.91 -13.78
N ILE A 335 27.06 -14.18 -13.54
CA ILE A 335 25.72 -14.68 -13.91
C ILE A 335 24.76 -14.02 -12.93
N CYS A 336 23.82 -13.22 -13.43
CA CYS A 336 22.81 -12.68 -12.54
C CYS A 336 21.86 -13.79 -12.10
N ASP A 337 21.85 -14.06 -10.79
CA ASP A 337 20.91 -14.99 -10.16
C ASP A 337 19.60 -14.24 -9.90
N LEU A 338 18.53 -14.63 -10.60
CA LEU A 338 17.20 -14.04 -10.40
C LEU A 338 16.59 -14.44 -9.05
N LEU A 339 17.11 -15.49 -8.40
CA LEU A 339 16.50 -16.15 -7.24
C LEU A 339 17.47 -16.20 -6.07
N HIS A 340 17.10 -15.54 -4.97
CA HIS A 340 17.89 -15.49 -3.74
C HIS A 340 17.18 -16.24 -2.61
N CYS A 341 17.89 -17.22 -2.03
CA CYS A 341 17.52 -17.92 -0.81
C CYS A 341 18.80 -18.38 -0.09
N GLY A 342 18.70 -18.92 1.13
CA GLY A 342 19.88 -19.31 1.92
C GLY A 342 20.24 -18.30 3.01
N SER A 343 21.45 -18.43 3.53
CA SER A 343 21.97 -17.63 4.64
C SER A 343 22.75 -16.39 4.21
N ASN A 344 23.01 -16.23 2.91
CA ASN A 344 23.80 -15.14 2.35
C ASN A 344 23.07 -14.60 1.10
N PHE A 345 23.08 -13.28 0.91
CA PHE A 345 22.46 -12.64 -0.24
C PHE A 345 23.29 -12.82 -1.53
N CYS A 346 24.61 -12.66 -1.43
CA CYS A 346 25.56 -12.91 -2.52
C CYS A 346 26.28 -14.24 -2.33
N SER A 347 26.91 -14.72 -3.40
CA SER A 347 27.79 -15.88 -3.33
C SER A 347 29.04 -15.58 -2.50
N ASP A 348 29.58 -16.57 -1.78
CA ASP A 348 30.72 -16.42 -0.83
C ASP A 348 32.02 -15.86 -1.46
N LYS A 349 32.06 -15.66 -2.78
CA LYS A 349 33.20 -15.10 -3.52
C LYS A 349 33.10 -13.59 -3.77
N GLU A 350 31.94 -12.98 -3.53
CA GLU A 350 31.68 -11.56 -3.80
C GLU A 350 31.77 -10.74 -2.50
N THR A 351 32.88 -10.02 -2.33
CA THR A 351 33.10 -9.09 -1.23
C THR A 351 33.58 -7.74 -1.77
N PRO A 352 32.86 -6.61 -1.54
CA PRO A 352 31.57 -6.51 -0.85
C PRO A 352 30.42 -7.17 -1.64
N CYS A 353 29.41 -7.66 -0.92
CA CYS A 353 28.20 -8.21 -1.52
C CYS A 353 27.36 -7.06 -2.10
N ARG A 354 27.37 -6.94 -3.44
CA ARG A 354 26.75 -5.84 -4.18
C ARG A 354 26.20 -6.34 -5.51
N ILE A 355 24.88 -6.28 -5.67
CA ILE A 355 24.17 -6.73 -6.88
C ILE A 355 23.64 -5.49 -7.61
N GLU A 356 23.98 -5.33 -8.88
CA GLU A 356 23.49 -4.22 -9.71
C GLU A 356 22.52 -4.74 -10.78
N SER A 357 21.42 -4.03 -10.99
CA SER A 357 20.43 -4.32 -12.02
C SER A 357 20.04 -3.06 -12.79
N SER A 358 20.08 -3.16 -14.11
CA SER A 358 19.53 -2.19 -15.06
C SER A 358 18.07 -2.47 -15.45
N THR A 359 17.50 -3.59 -15.00
CA THR A 359 16.18 -4.03 -15.43
C THR A 359 15.09 -3.20 -14.76
N THR A 360 14.31 -2.50 -15.57
CA THR A 360 13.13 -1.74 -15.12
C THR A 360 11.83 -2.51 -15.39
N PRO A 361 10.82 -2.42 -14.52
CA PRO A 361 10.77 -1.63 -13.28
C PRO A 361 11.62 -2.24 -12.15
N PHE A 362 12.12 -1.41 -11.24
CA PHE A 362 12.85 -1.87 -10.04
C PHE A 362 11.86 -2.50 -9.05
N VAL A 363 11.81 -3.83 -9.04
CA VAL A 363 10.89 -4.61 -8.21
C VAL A 363 11.60 -5.79 -7.57
N MET A 364 11.13 -6.19 -6.39
CA MET A 364 11.56 -7.41 -5.71
C MET A 364 10.32 -8.19 -5.31
N ARG A 365 10.24 -9.46 -5.70
CA ARG A 365 9.13 -10.34 -5.30
C ARG A 365 9.56 -11.21 -4.13
N VAL A 366 8.81 -11.13 -3.04
CA VAL A 366 8.96 -11.99 -1.87
C VAL A 366 7.95 -13.13 -1.99
N GLN A 367 8.43 -14.37 -1.97
CA GLN A 367 7.58 -15.55 -1.99
C GLN A 367 8.04 -16.52 -0.89
N PHE A 368 7.25 -16.61 0.17
CA PHE A 368 7.43 -17.56 1.27
C PHE A 368 6.30 -18.56 1.26
N GLY A 369 6.68 -19.83 1.20
CA GLY A 369 5.79 -20.97 1.16
C GLY A 369 5.04 -21.21 2.47
N PRO A 370 4.34 -22.34 2.56
CA PRO A 370 3.63 -22.71 3.77
C PRO A 370 4.61 -22.99 4.90
N GLY A 371 4.17 -22.75 6.13
CA GLY A 371 5.01 -22.90 7.31
C GLY A 371 5.59 -24.31 7.50
N ASN A 372 6.84 -24.50 7.10
CA ASN A 372 7.54 -25.78 7.26
C ASN A 372 7.91 -26.01 8.73
N ARG A 373 7.78 -27.24 9.23
CA ARG A 373 8.04 -27.58 10.65
C ARG A 373 9.50 -27.98 10.91
N GLU A 374 10.23 -28.29 9.85
CA GLU A 374 11.53 -28.97 9.94
C GLU A 374 12.73 -28.02 9.79
N GLU A 375 12.51 -26.78 9.37
CA GLU A 375 13.57 -25.80 9.23
C GLU A 375 14.02 -25.20 10.56
N ASN A 376 15.30 -24.88 10.64
CA ASN A 376 15.88 -24.23 11.80
C ASN A 376 15.37 -22.77 11.87
N PRO A 377 14.73 -22.36 12.99
CA PRO A 377 14.15 -21.02 13.12
C PRO A 377 15.13 -19.86 12.90
N GLU A 378 16.42 -20.08 13.18
CA GLU A 378 17.45 -19.05 13.07
C GLU A 378 17.85 -18.74 11.62
N ASP A 379 17.44 -19.59 10.68
CA ASP A 379 17.73 -19.47 9.24
C ASP A 379 16.57 -18.81 8.46
N ASN A 380 15.52 -18.40 9.18
CA ASN A 380 14.28 -17.84 8.63
C ASN A 380 14.03 -16.41 9.13
N LEU A 381 15.07 -15.58 9.19
CA LEU A 381 14.97 -14.19 9.64
C LEU A 381 14.18 -13.31 8.67
N GLY A 382 14.28 -13.59 7.36
CA GLY A 382 13.82 -12.73 6.28
C GLY A 382 14.99 -11.94 5.66
N MET A 383 14.69 -10.78 5.09
CA MET A 383 15.72 -9.90 4.51
C MET A 383 15.59 -8.44 4.95
N CYS A 384 16.75 -7.78 4.99
CA CYS A 384 16.94 -6.35 4.95
C CYS A 384 17.99 -6.06 3.88
N ILE A 385 17.59 -5.26 2.89
CA ILE A 385 18.43 -4.86 1.75
C ILE A 385 18.41 -3.34 1.65
N ARG A 386 19.59 -2.75 1.56
CA ARG A 386 19.78 -1.35 1.17
C ARG A 386 19.79 -1.26 -0.34
N TYR A 387 19.16 -0.22 -0.87
CA TYR A 387 19.21 0.06 -2.29
C TYR A 387 19.69 1.49 -2.56
N GLU A 388 20.41 1.65 -3.66
CA GLU A 388 20.85 2.95 -4.17
C GLU A 388 20.73 2.98 -5.70
N GLN A 389 19.91 3.90 -6.20
CA GLN A 389 19.76 4.13 -7.63
C GLN A 389 20.97 4.90 -8.18
N GLN A 390 21.47 4.45 -9.32
CA GLN A 390 22.64 5.02 -9.99
C GLN A 390 22.22 5.89 -11.16
N GLN A 391 22.96 6.98 -11.36
CA GLN A 391 22.74 7.88 -12.48
C GLN A 391 23.03 7.20 -13.81
N CYS A 392 22.28 7.57 -14.85
CA CYS A 392 22.57 7.14 -16.21
C CYS A 392 23.99 7.56 -16.62
N SER A 393 24.78 6.62 -17.12
CA SER A 393 26.09 6.93 -17.71
C SER A 393 25.91 7.86 -18.91
N SER A 394 26.61 9.00 -18.90
CA SER A 394 26.56 10.04 -19.93
C SER A 394 27.09 9.62 -21.29
#